data_AF-A0A534CET9-F1
#
_entry.id   AF-A0A534CET9-F1
#
_cell.length_a   1.000
_cell.length_b   1.000
_cell.length_c   1.000
_cell.angle_alpha   90.00
_cell.angle_beta   90.00
_cell.angle_gamma   90.00
#
_symmetry.space_group_name_H-M   'P 1'
#
loop_
_entity.id
_entity.type
_entity.pdbx_description
1 polymer ?
#
loop_
_entity_poly.entity_id
_entity_poly.type
_entity_poly.pdbx_seq_one_letter_code
_entity_poly.pdbx_strand_id
1 'polypeptide(L)' 'MSAYLLDWLSLFGRWLHLVAGIAWIGSSFYFIWLDNHLVPPADPAIAARGVAGEVWAVHGGGFYNSHKYRLA' A
#
# COMPACT_ATOMS: atom_id res chain seq x y z
N MET A 1 20.39 35.52 -7.11
CA MET A 1 20.54 34.27 -6.33
C MET A 1 19.20 33.80 -5.75
N SER A 2 18.40 34.68 -5.13
CA SER A 2 17.08 34.32 -4.56
C SER A 2 16.09 33.76 -5.59
N ALA A 3 15.97 34.37 -6.77
CA ALA A 3 15.09 33.87 -7.83
C ALA A 3 15.45 32.43 -8.28
N TYR A 4 16.74 32.15 -8.45
CA TYR A 4 17.23 30.82 -8.80
C TYR A 4 16.87 29.76 -7.75
N LEU A 5 17.00 30.08 -6.46
CA LEU A 5 16.57 29.20 -5.38
C LEU A 5 15.06 28.94 -5.41
N LEU A 6 14.25 29.97 -5.69
CA LEU A 6 12.80 29.83 -5.79
C LEU A 6 12.37 28.96 -6.98
N ASP A 7 13.07 29.03 -8.12
CA ASP A 7 12.80 28.18 -9.27
C ASP A 7 13.04 26.70 -8.95
N TRP A 8 14.15 26.40 -8.26
CA TRP A 8 14.44 25.04 -7.79
C TRP A 8 13.42 24.55 -6.77
N LEU A 9 13.04 25.37 -5.79
CA LEU A 9 12.00 25.02 -4.83
C LEU A 9 10.64 24.77 -5.51
N SER A 10 10.29 25.56 -6.51
CA SER A 10 9.07 25.34 -7.31
C SER A 10 9.11 23.98 -8.02
N LEU A 11 10.26 23.65 -8.63
CA LEU A 11 10.46 22.37 -9.27
C LEU A 11 10.32 21.21 -8.28
N PHE A 12 11.01 21.27 -7.13
CA PHE A 12 10.91 20.25 -6.09
C PHE A 12 9.48 20.11 -5.55
N GLY A 13 8.79 21.23 -5.32
CA GLY A 13 7.41 21.22 -4.85
C GLY A 13 6.46 20.54 -5.83
N ARG A 14 6.62 20.80 -7.14
CA ARG A 14 5.83 20.15 -8.20
C ARG A 14 6.10 18.64 -8.27
N TRP A 15 7.36 18.24 -8.21
CA TRP A 15 7.74 16.83 -8.22
C TRP A 15 7.26 16.09 -6.98
N LEU A 16 7.42 16.69 -5.80
CA LEU A 16 6.90 16.14 -4.55
C LEU A 16 5.39 15.96 -4.63
N HIS A 17 4.66 16.98 -5.11
CA HIS A 17 3.21 16.90 -5.26
C HIS A 17 2.79 15.78 -6.21
N LEU A 18 3.44 15.66 -7.38
CA LEU A 18 3.13 14.62 -8.36
C LEU A 18 3.39 13.21 -7.81
N VAL A 19 4.56 12.98 -7.20
CA VAL A 19 4.92 11.67 -6.63
C VAL A 19 4.00 11.31 -5.46
N ALA A 20 3.73 12.27 -4.57
CA ALA A 20 2.80 12.06 -3.46
C ALA A 20 1.39 11.75 -3.96
N GLY A 21 0.91 12.44 -5.00
CA GLY A 21 -0.38 12.17 -5.63
C GLY A 21 -0.46 10.77 -6.24
N ILE A 22 0.56 10.35 -7.00
CA ILE A 22 0.63 8.99 -7.57
C ILE A 22 0.66 7.93 -6.47
N ALA A 23 1.50 8.12 -5.44
CA ALA A 23 1.60 7.19 -4.32
C ALA A 23 0.29 7.11 -3.53
N TRP A 24 -0.38 8.24 -3.27
CA TRP A 24 -1.68 8.29 -2.61
C TRP A 24 -2.73 7.50 -3.40
N ILE A 25 -2.89 7.81 -4.69
CA ILE A 25 -3.94 7.20 -5.52
C ILE A 25 -3.65 5.71 -5.71
N GLY A 26 -2.39 5.36 -6.00
CA GLY A 26 -1.96 3.97 -6.18
C GLY A 26 -2.15 3.14 -4.92
N SER A 27 -1.75 3.64 -3.75
CA SER A 27 -1.98 2.96 -2.47
C SER A 27 -3.46 2.81 -2.15
N SER A 28 -4.29 3.82 -2.44
CA SER A 28 -5.74 3.74 -2.25
C SER A 28 -6.35 2.59 -3.07
N PHE A 29 -6.02 2.50 -4.36
CA PHE A 29 -6.51 1.40 -5.20
C PHE A 29 -5.95 0.04 -4.77
N TYR A 30 -4.69 -0.02 -4.36
CA TYR A 30 -4.09 -1.24 -3.83
C TYR A 30 -4.83 -1.74 -2.60
N PHE A 31 -5.13 -0.87 -1.63
CA PHE A 31 -5.85 -1.27 -0.41
C PHE A 31 -7.32 -1.61 -0.67
N ILE A 32 -7.98 -0.93 -1.62
CA ILE A 32 -9.33 -1.32 -2.06
C ILE A 32 -9.30 -2.72 -2.68
N TRP A 33 -8.34 -3.00 -3.57
CA TRP A 33 -8.17 -4.32 -4.15
C TRP A 33 -7.88 -5.36 -3.06
N LEU A 34 -6.94 -5.07 -2.16
CA LEU A 34 -6.54 -5.94 -1.07
C LEU A 34 -7.76 -6.35 -0.22
N ASP A 35 -8.53 -5.35 0.25
CA ASP A 35 -9.70 -5.59 1.10
C ASP A 35 -10.82 -6.36 0.39
N ASN A 36 -11.01 -6.13 -0.91
CA ASN A 36 -12.01 -6.85 -1.70
C ASN A 36 -11.65 -8.33 -1.97
N HIS A 37 -10.38 -8.71 -1.81
CA HIS A 37 -9.89 -10.06 -2.11
C HIS A 37 -9.49 -10.86 -0.86
N LEU A 38 -9.70 -10.31 0.33
CA LEU A 38 -9.49 -11.04 1.57
C LEU A 38 -10.44 -12.22 1.67
N VAL A 39 -9.88 -13.39 1.93
CA VAL A 39 -10.63 -14.60 2.28
C VAL A 39 -10.37 -14.97 3.74
N PRO A 40 -11.30 -15.67 4.42
CA PRO A 40 -11.02 -16.20 5.74
C PRO A 40 -9.74 -17.07 5.73
N PRO A 41 -8.90 -16.97 6.78
CA PRO A 41 -7.66 -17.75 6.85
C PRO A 41 -7.97 -19.26 6.81
N ALA A 42 -7.31 -19.99 5.92
CA ALA A 42 -7.53 -21.42 5.75
C ALA A 42 -6.90 -22.25 6.90
N ASP A 43 -5.79 -21.77 7.46
CA ASP A 43 -5.09 -22.43 8.57
C ASP A 43 -5.68 -21.99 9.93
N PRO A 44 -6.23 -22.93 10.73
CA PRO A 44 -6.73 -22.63 12.08
C PRO A 44 -5.68 -21.99 13.01
N ALA A 45 -4.39 -22.31 12.84
CA ALA A 45 -3.33 -21.70 13.63
C ALA A 45 -3.13 -20.21 13.29
N ILE A 46 -3.33 -19.82 12.02
CA ILE A 46 -3.29 -18.43 11.58
C ILE A 46 -4.52 -17.67 12.10
N ALA A 47 -5.70 -18.29 12.03
CA ALA A 47 -6.92 -17.72 12.61
C ALA A 47 -6.78 -17.47 14.13
N ALA A 48 -6.18 -18.42 14.86
CA ALA A 48 -5.93 -18.30 16.30
C ALA A 48 -4.99 -17.14 16.68
N ARG A 49 -4.18 -16.64 15.72
CA ARG A 49 -3.31 -15.47 15.91
C ARG A 49 -4.03 -14.14 15.69
N GLY A 50 -5.34 -14.13 15.46
CA GLY A 50 -6.14 -12.91 15.29
C GLY A 50 -6.21 -12.38 13.85
N VAL A 51 -5.81 -13.18 12.85
CA VAL A 51 -5.97 -12.84 11.43
C VAL A 51 -7.45 -12.93 11.07
N ALA A 52 -8.01 -11.82 10.57
CA ALA A 52 -9.38 -11.75 10.07
C ALA A 52 -9.51 -12.22 8.62
N GLY A 53 -8.46 -12.02 7.82
CA GLY A 53 -8.45 -12.44 6.43
C GLY A 53 -7.04 -12.47 5.87
N GLU A 54 -6.87 -13.28 4.82
CA GLU A 54 -5.63 -13.40 4.08
C GLU A 54 -5.85 -13.20 2.58
N VAL A 55 -4.82 -12.73 1.89
CA VAL A 55 -4.76 -12.77 0.42
C VAL A 55 -3.45 -13.37 -0.03
N TRP A 56 -3.52 -14.15 -1.11
CA TRP A 56 -2.37 -14.71 -1.78
C TRP A 56 -2.18 -14.01 -3.13
N ALA A 57 -0.99 -13.49 -3.38
CA ALA A 57 -0.63 -12.81 -4.61
C ALA A 57 0.65 -13.38 -5.20
N VAL A 58 0.77 -13.42 -6.52
CA VAL A 58 1.99 -13.83 -7.22
C VAL A 58 2.66 -12.61 -7.85
N HIS A 59 3.96 -12.44 -7.60
CA HIS A 59 4.75 -11.40 -8.25
C HIS A 59 6.23 -11.78 -8.27
N GLY A 60 6.92 -11.47 -9.38
CA GLY A 60 8.37 -11.70 -9.51
C GLY A 60 8.81 -13.17 -9.36
N GLY A 61 7.92 -14.13 -9.64
CA GLY A 61 8.18 -15.56 -9.46
C GLY A 61 8.00 -16.09 -8.03
N GLY A 62 7.51 -15.27 -7.09
CA GLY A 62 7.21 -15.67 -5.72
C GLY A 62 5.74 -15.47 -5.34
N PHE A 63 5.35 -16.03 -4.19
CA PHE A 63 4.05 -15.84 -3.57
C PHE A 63 4.15 -14.94 -2.35
N TYR A 64 3.24 -13.98 -2.26
CA TYR A 64 3.01 -13.14 -1.10
C TYR A 64 1.74 -13.60 -0.40
N ASN A 65 1.82 -13.77 0.92
CA ASN A 65 0.67 -14.05 1.78
C ASN A 65 0.53 -12.88 2.75
N SER A 66 -0.49 -12.04 2.52
CA SER A 66 -0.74 -10.84 3.33
C SER A 66 -1.87 -11.11 4.31
N HIS A 67 -1.66 -10.78 5.58
CA HIS A 67 -2.63 -10.98 6.65
C HIS A 67 -3.20 -9.66 7.15
N LYS A 68 -4.54 -9.54 7.15
CA LYS A 68 -5.24 -8.46 7.83
C LYS A 68 -5.66 -8.93 9.23
N TYR A 69 -5.14 -8.26 10.24
CA TYR A 69 -5.51 -8.49 11.63
C TYR A 69 -6.70 -7.60 12.00
N ARG A 70 -7.59 -8.08 12.88
CA ARG A 70 -8.57 -7.19 13.50
C ARG A 70 -7.84 -6.24 14.43
N LEU A 71 -8.21 -4.97 14.40
CA LEU A 71 -7.91 -4.07 15.51
C LEU A 71 -8.74 -4.55 16.72
N ALA A 72 -8.18 -4.39 17.93
CA ALA A 72 -8.73 -4.90 19.19
C ALA A 72 -10.21 -4.54 19.41
#